data_AF-A0A957ZWY1-F1
#
_entry.id   AF-A0A957ZWY1-F1
#
_cell.length_a   1.000
_cell.length_b   1.000
_cell.length_c   1.000
_cell.angle_alpha   90.00
_cell.angle_beta   90.00
_cell.angle_gamma   90.00
#
_symmetry.space_group_name_H-M   'P 1'
#
loop_
_entity.id
_entity.type
_entity.pdbx_description
1 polymer ?
#
loop_
_entity_poly.entity_id
_entity_poly.type
_entity_poly.pdbx_seq_one_letter_code
_entity_poly.pdbx_strand_id
1 'polypeptide(L)' 'DQWQAQIQAQIQLRADVHVYADGLSDAQIRAALFTPCRDIAQTLAHLRERHGPDATICILPEGPQTIPYIKSSATD' A
#
# COMPACT_ATOMS: atom_id res chain seq x y z
N ASP A 1 -4.19 20.56 0.92
CA ASP A 1 -3.31 19.79 1.82
C ASP A 1 -4.04 19.07 2.96
N GLN A 2 -4.80 19.76 3.83
CA GLN A 2 -5.39 19.15 5.03
C GLN A 2 -6.23 17.88 4.77
N TRP A 3 -7.11 17.92 3.76
CA TRP A 3 -7.94 16.75 3.41
C TRP A 3 -7.10 15.55 2.96
N GLN A 4 -6.04 15.76 2.16
CA GLN A 4 -5.17 14.67 1.71
C GLN A 4 -4.45 14.00 2.88
N ALA A 5 -3.93 14.81 3.82
CA ALA A 5 -3.28 14.31 5.03
C ALA A 5 -4.26 13.51 5.92
N GLN A 6 -5.52 13.94 6.00
CA GLN A 6 -6.57 13.22 6.73
C GLN A 6 -6.85 11.83 6.11
N ILE A 7 -7.00 11.76 4.79
CA ILE A 7 -7.21 10.49 4.08
C ILE A 7 -6.00 9.57 4.26
N GLN A 8 -4.78 10.11 4.12
CA GLN A 8 -3.55 9.35 4.36
C GLN A 8 -3.53 8.75 5.77
N ALA A 9 -3.82 9.55 6.81
CA ALA A 9 -3.85 9.07 8.19
C ALA A 9 -4.90 7.96 8.39
N GLN A 10 -6.09 8.09 7.77
CA GLN A 10 -7.13 7.06 7.84
C GLN A 10 -6.72 5.74 7.18
N ILE A 11 -5.91 5.78 6.11
CA ILE A 11 -5.35 4.60 5.47
C ILE A 11 -4.29 3.96 6.38
N GLN A 12 -3.34 4.77 6.89
CA GLN A 12 -2.24 4.27 7.70
C GLN A 12 -2.68 3.70 9.07
N LEU A 13 -3.83 4.13 9.60
CA LEU A 13 -4.44 3.49 10.78
C LEU A 13 -4.89 2.05 10.53
N ARG A 14 -5.04 1.63 9.27
CA ARG A 14 -5.58 0.31 8.88
C ARG A 14 -4.60 -0.55 8.10
N ALA A 15 -3.54 0.05 7.54
CA ALA A 15 -2.60 -0.64 6.67
C ALA A 15 -1.18 -0.06 6.81
N ASP A 16 -0.19 -0.95 6.75
CA ASP A 16 1.21 -0.57 6.57
C ASP A 16 1.41 -0.12 5.11
N VAL A 17 1.81 1.13 4.89
CA VAL A 17 1.95 1.70 3.55
C VAL A 17 3.43 1.81 3.16
N HIS A 18 3.82 0.99 2.18
CA HIS A 18 5.15 0.98 1.59
C HIS A 18 5.17 1.83 0.30
N VAL A 19 6.18 2.68 0.13
CA VAL A 19 6.30 3.60 -1.02
C VAL A 19 7.61 3.36 -1.76
N TYR A 20 7.50 3.03 -3.05
CA TYR A 20 8.62 3.04 -3.99
C TYR A 20 8.66 4.36 -4.73
N ALA A 21 9.78 5.09 -4.66
CA ALA A 21 9.98 6.33 -5.39
C ALA A 21 11.47 6.63 -5.56
N ASP A 22 11.97 6.61 -6.80
CA ASP A 22 13.39 6.90 -7.10
C ASP A 22 13.78 8.36 -6.74
N GLY A 23 12.83 9.28 -6.87
CA GLY A 23 13.05 10.71 -6.63
C GLY A 23 12.99 11.15 -5.16
N LEU A 24 12.74 10.24 -4.21
CA LEU A 24 12.63 10.56 -2.79
C LEU A 24 13.61 9.74 -1.96
N SER A 25 14.33 10.38 -1.05
CA SER A 25 15.15 9.70 -0.05
C SER A 25 14.31 8.97 0.99
N ASP A 26 14.91 7.97 1.66
CA ASP A 26 14.27 7.26 2.78
C ASP A 26 13.83 8.21 3.89
N ALA A 27 14.63 9.24 4.18
CA ALA A 27 14.32 10.23 5.20
C ALA A 27 13.07 11.03 4.84
N GLN A 28 12.92 11.43 3.57
CA GLN A 28 11.72 12.13 3.09
C GLN A 28 10.47 11.25 3.16
N ILE A 29 10.58 9.99 2.75
CA ILE A 29 9.46 9.02 2.81
C ILE A 29 9.03 8.80 4.28
N ARG A 30 10.00 8.62 5.19
CA ARG A 30 9.71 8.43 6.63
C ARG A 30 9.15 9.71 7.27
N ALA A 31 9.63 10.89 6.88
CA ALA A 31 9.09 12.17 7.35
C ALA A 31 7.62 12.36 6.93
N ALA A 32 7.20 11.75 5.81
CA ALA A 32 5.82 11.68 5.36
C ALA A 32 5.04 10.48 5.97
N LEU A 33 5.58 9.80 6.99
CA LEU A 33 4.97 8.68 7.71
C LEU A 33 4.75 7.42 6.86
N PHE A 34 5.54 7.21 5.81
CA PHE A 34 5.51 5.98 5.01
C PHE A 34 6.72 5.08 5.28
N THR A 35 6.62 3.81 4.86
CA THR A 35 7.77 2.89 4.86
C THR A 35 8.46 2.88 3.49
N PRO A 36 9.77 3.15 3.40
CA PRO A 36 10.49 3.06 2.12
C PRO A 36 10.46 1.65 1.53
N CYS A 37 10.23 1.56 0.21
CA CYS A 37 10.38 0.37 -0.59
C CYS A 37 11.39 0.68 -1.71
N ARG A 38 12.51 -0.06 -1.75
CA ARG A 38 13.56 0.08 -2.77
C ARG A 38 13.64 -1.07 -3.74
N ASP A 39 12.90 -2.14 -3.44
CA ASP A 39 12.71 -3.28 -4.30
C ASP A 39 11.34 -3.87 -3.97
N ILE A 40 10.44 -3.84 -4.96
CA ILE A 40 9.06 -4.31 -4.81
C ILE A 40 9.05 -5.82 -4.57
N ALA A 41 9.87 -6.59 -5.30
CA ALA A 41 9.90 -8.04 -5.19
C ALA A 41 10.44 -8.47 -3.82
N GLN A 42 11.51 -7.85 -3.35
CA GLN A 42 12.07 -8.11 -2.02
C GLN A 42 11.10 -7.70 -0.91
N THR A 43 10.38 -6.57 -1.07
CA THR A 43 9.37 -6.13 -0.10
C THR A 43 8.20 -7.11 -0.04
N LEU A 44 7.70 -7.58 -1.19
CA LEU A 44 6.64 -8.58 -1.24
C LEU A 44 7.07 -9.93 -0.62
N ALA A 45 8.32 -10.35 -0.80
CA ALA A 45 8.86 -11.55 -0.18
C ALA A 45 8.79 -11.47 1.36
N HIS A 46 9.30 -10.38 1.95
CA HIS A 46 9.22 -10.15 3.40
C HIS A 46 7.77 -10.04 3.90
N LEU A 47 6.89 -9.38 3.14
CA LEU A 47 5.48 -9.27 3.53
C LEU A 47 4.77 -10.63 3.51
N ARG A 48 5.08 -11.51 2.54
CA ARG A 48 4.56 -12.89 2.54
C ARG A 48 5.04 -13.70 3.74
N GLU A 49 6.29 -13.52 4.17
CA GLU A 49 6.78 -14.15 5.40
C GLU A 49 6.00 -13.67 6.63
N ARG A 50 5.69 -12.37 6.70
CA ARG A 50 4.94 -11.76 7.80
C ARG A 50 3.46 -12.13 7.83
N HIS A 51 2.80 -12.13 6.68
CA HIS A 51 1.35 -12.36 6.56
C HIS A 51 0.96 -13.83 6.35
N GLY A 52 1.94 -14.69 6.07
CA GLY A 52 1.76 -16.13 5.89
C GLY A 52 1.72 -16.55 4.41
N PRO A 53 1.94 -17.86 4.14
CA PRO A 53 2.05 -18.39 2.78
C PRO A 53 0.77 -18.26 1.96
N ASP A 54 -0.39 -18.18 2.61
CA ASP A 54 -1.72 -18.08 1.97
C ASP A 54 -2.12 -16.62 1.66
N ALA A 55 -1.25 -15.65 1.96
CA ALA A 55 -1.53 -14.25 1.65
C ALA A 55 -1.73 -14.06 0.14
N THR A 56 -2.87 -13.45 -0.23
CA THR A 56 -3.20 -13.13 -1.62
C THR A 56 -2.72 -11.73 -1.98
N ILE A 57 -2.35 -11.54 -3.24
CA ILE A 57 -1.87 -10.25 -3.77
C ILE A 57 -2.90 -9.72 -4.75
N CYS A 58 -3.38 -8.50 -4.49
CA CYS A 58 -4.19 -7.74 -5.43
C CYS A 58 -3.31 -6.71 -6.14
N ILE A 59 -3.39 -6.66 -7.47
CA ILE A 59 -2.65 -5.69 -8.30
C ILE A 59 -3.66 -4.74 -8.93
N LEU A 60 -3.49 -3.45 -8.67
CA LEU A 60 -4.32 -2.36 -9.19
C LEU A 60 -3.44 -1.43 -10.03
N PRO A 61 -3.27 -1.68 -11.35
CA PRO A 61 -2.53 -0.78 -12.22
C PRO A 61 -3.26 0.57 -12.35
N GLU A 62 -2.51 1.62 -12.69
CA GLU A 62 -3.04 2.99 -12.87
C GLU A 62 -3.92 3.44 -11.69
N GLY A 63 -3.44 3.26 -10.44
CA GLY A 63 -4.22 3.46 -9.21
C GLY A 63 -5.12 4.72 -9.19
N PRO A 64 -4.63 5.92 -9.56
CA PRO A 64 -5.47 7.13 -9.62
C PRO A 64 -6.64 7.09 -10.62
N GLN A 65 -6.56 6.22 -11.64
CA GLN A 65 -7.55 6.05 -12.70
C GLN A 65 -8.44 4.81 -12.48
N THR A 66 -8.16 3.99 -11.47
CA THR A 66 -8.85 2.72 -11.23
C THR A 66 -9.85 2.83 -10.07
N ILE A 67 -11.11 2.44 -10.31
CA ILE A 67 -12.14 2.32 -9.26
C ILE A 67 -12.42 0.83 -9.02
N PRO A 68 -11.85 0.21 -7.95
CA PRO A 68 -12.07 -1.20 -7.67
C PRO A 68 -13.46 -1.44 -7.06
N TYR A 69 -14.13 -2.50 -7.51
CA TYR A 69 -15.40 -2.96 -6.94
C TYR A 69 -15.21 -4.31 -6.26
N ILE A 70 -15.86 -4.49 -5.11
CA ILE A 70 -15.96 -5.79 -4.46
C ILE A 70 -17.14 -6.52 -5.11
N LYS A 71 -16.95 -7.77 -5.54
CA LYS A 71 -18.08 -8.61 -5.93
C LYS A 71 -18.94 -8.83 -4.69
N SER A 72 -20.20 -8.39 -4.71
CA SER A 72 -21.16 -8.91 -3.73
C SER A 72 -21.18 -10.43 -3.85
N SER A 73 -21.03 -11.13 -2.74
CA SER A 73 -21.34 -12.56 -2.69
C SER A 73 -22.80 -12.71 -3.14
N ALA A 74 -23.04 -13.42 -4.25
CA ALA A 74 -24.38 -13.91 -4.53
C ALA A 74 -24.76 -14.81 -3.35
N THR A 75 -25.83 -14.44 -2.65
CA THR A 75 -26.47 -15.33 -1.69
C THR A 75 -27.14 -16.43 -2.50
N ASP A 76 -26.69 -17.67 -2.33
CA ASP A 76 -27.50 -18.86 -2.66
C ASP A 76 -28.68 -18.98 -1.68
#